data_AF-Q1N5R3-F1
#
_entry.id   AF-Q1N5R3-F1
#
_cell.length_a   1.000
_cell.length_b   1.000
_cell.length_c   1.000
_cell.angle_alpha   90.00
_cell.angle_beta   90.00
_cell.angle_gamma   90.00
#
_symmetry.space_group_name_H-M   'P 1'
#
loop_
_entity.id
_entity.type
_entity.pdbx_description
1 polymer ?
#
loop_
_entity_poly.entity_id
_entity_poly.type
_entity_poly.pdbx_seq_one_letter_code
_entity_poly.pdbx_strand_id
1 'polypeptide(L)'
;MIKKFIPIVLCLLSGSVLAEGKPPELWSWFKDLNKSKEACQIQSSYSLKVLGLENQVENEHGIYGNVRSNRVVVKCIGMSPNKSKLMVAVAGHNRDSVELVRNKIIDSIK
;
A
#
# COMPACT_ATOMS: atom_id res chain seq x y z
N MET A 1 31.08 -16.10 -59.99
CA MET A 1 30.87 -16.41 -58.56
C MET A 1 29.80 -15.49 -58.00
N ILE A 2 28.59 -16.02 -57.76
CA ILE A 2 27.40 -15.24 -57.42
C ILE A 2 27.39 -14.94 -55.90
N LYS A 3 27.42 -13.65 -55.55
CA LYS A 3 27.22 -13.16 -54.18
C LYS A 3 25.78 -13.47 -53.75
N LYS A 4 25.58 -14.33 -52.77
CA LYS A 4 24.28 -14.51 -52.10
C LYS A 4 24.24 -13.60 -50.88
N PHE A 5 23.61 -12.44 -51.04
CA PHE A 5 23.13 -11.63 -49.91
C PHE A 5 21.90 -12.33 -49.34
N ILE A 6 22.00 -12.80 -48.09
CA ILE A 6 20.86 -13.30 -47.33
C ILE A 6 20.35 -12.12 -46.48
N PRO A 7 19.14 -11.59 -46.72
CA PRO A 7 18.55 -10.64 -45.80
C PRO A 7 17.99 -11.44 -44.62
N ILE A 8 18.65 -11.33 -43.46
CA ILE A 8 18.08 -11.79 -42.19
C ILE A 8 16.98 -10.79 -41.84
N VAL A 9 15.74 -11.13 -42.21
CA VAL A 9 14.54 -10.46 -41.73
C VAL A 9 14.33 -10.91 -40.28
N LEU A 10 14.94 -10.18 -39.34
CA LEU A 10 14.69 -10.34 -37.91
C LEU A 10 13.39 -9.60 -37.56
N CYS A 11 12.25 -10.16 -37.96
CA CYS A 11 10.95 -9.68 -37.53
C CYS A 11 10.59 -10.28 -36.17
N LEU A 12 10.53 -9.39 -35.17
CA LEU A 12 9.40 -9.21 -34.27
C LEU A 12 8.85 -10.47 -33.58
N LEU A 13 9.33 -10.71 -32.36
CA LEU A 13 8.45 -11.09 -31.24
C LEU A 13 8.92 -10.36 -29.98
N SER A 14 8.75 -9.03 -29.97
CA SER A 14 8.59 -8.30 -28.71
C SER A 14 7.20 -8.66 -28.16
N GLY A 15 7.05 -9.92 -27.73
CA GLY A 15 5.90 -10.34 -26.97
C GLY A 15 5.96 -9.60 -25.65
N SER A 16 5.24 -8.48 -25.57
CA SER A 16 4.79 -7.94 -24.30
C SER A 16 4.00 -9.05 -23.64
N VAL A 17 4.67 -9.86 -22.82
CA VAL A 17 4.00 -10.72 -21.85
C VAL A 17 3.25 -9.75 -20.96
N LEU A 18 1.97 -9.54 -21.28
CA LEU A 18 1.01 -9.07 -20.31
C LEU A 18 1.05 -10.13 -19.21
N ALA A 19 1.81 -9.86 -18.16
CA ALA A 19 1.73 -10.61 -16.93
C ALA A 19 0.32 -10.34 -16.38
N GLU A 20 -0.65 -11.14 -16.81
CA GLU A 20 -2.03 -11.10 -16.33
C GLU A 20 -2.06 -11.79 -14.95
N GLY A 21 -1.34 -11.18 -14.00
CA GLY A 21 -1.45 -11.54 -12.60
C GLY A 21 -2.81 -11.11 -12.08
N LYS A 22 -3.41 -11.91 -11.20
CA LYS A 22 -4.64 -11.53 -10.50
C LYS A 22 -4.48 -10.10 -9.95
N PRO A 23 -5.45 -9.20 -10.21
CA PRO A 23 -5.37 -7.83 -9.70
C PRO A 23 -5.20 -7.86 -8.18
N PRO A 24 -4.43 -6.92 -7.62
CA PRO A 24 -4.26 -6.87 -6.17
C PRO A 24 -5.60 -6.60 -5.49
N GLU A 25 -5.77 -7.17 -4.31
CA GLU A 25 -6.84 -6.84 -3.40
C GLU A 25 -6.55 -5.47 -2.77
N LEU A 26 -7.58 -4.65 -2.58
CA LEU A 26 -7.49 -3.36 -1.89
C LEU A 26 -8.60 -3.28 -0.85
N TRP A 27 -8.23 -3.19 0.42
CA TRP A 27 -9.17 -3.16 1.53
C TRP A 27 -8.95 -1.88 2.33
N SER A 28 -10.02 -1.13 2.55
CA SER A 28 -9.99 0.12 3.30
C SER A 28 -10.93 0.08 4.51
N TRP A 29 -10.63 0.90 5.50
CA TRP A 29 -11.45 1.05 6.70
C TRP A 29 -11.37 2.45 7.26
N PHE A 30 -12.42 2.85 7.95
CA PHE A 30 -12.57 4.14 8.60
C PHE A 30 -12.99 3.95 10.05
N LYS A 31 -12.41 4.73 10.97
CA LYS A 31 -12.73 4.66 12.40
C LYS A 31 -12.70 6.06 13.01
N ASP A 32 -13.76 6.41 13.72
CA ASP A 32 -13.79 7.66 14.50
C ASP A 32 -13.04 7.47 15.82
N LEU A 33 -12.23 8.46 16.17
CA LEU A 33 -11.37 8.45 17.35
C LEU A 33 -11.63 9.69 18.21
N ASN A 34 -11.65 9.49 19.53
CA ASN A 34 -11.75 10.56 20.52
C ASN A 34 -10.36 11.11 20.89
N LYS A 35 -9.63 11.60 19.87
CA LYS A 35 -8.33 12.27 20.01
C LYS A 35 -8.09 13.24 18.86
N SER A 36 -7.18 14.19 19.05
CA SER A 36 -6.76 15.12 18.00
C SER A 36 -6.13 14.39 16.81
N LYS A 37 -6.04 15.07 15.67
CA LYS A 37 -5.37 14.56 14.47
C LYS A 37 -3.91 14.22 14.78
N GLU A 38 -3.21 15.09 15.50
CA GLU A 38 -1.79 14.98 15.83
C GLU A 38 -1.54 13.77 16.74
N ALA A 39 -2.40 13.58 17.76
CA ALA A 39 -2.33 12.41 18.63
C ALA A 39 -2.57 11.10 17.84
N CYS A 40 -3.51 11.10 16.89
CA CYS A 40 -3.72 9.99 15.98
C CYS A 40 -2.49 9.71 15.12
N GLN A 41 -1.84 10.74 14.55
CA GLN A 41 -0.65 10.58 13.70
C GLN A 41 0.52 9.98 14.49
N ILE A 42 0.81 10.50 15.68
CA ILE A 42 1.89 10.00 16.55
C ILE A 42 1.64 8.53 16.91
N GLN A 43 0.43 8.19 17.36
CA GLN A 43 0.08 6.80 17.68
C GLN A 43 0.16 5.89 16.46
N SER A 44 -0.29 6.36 15.30
CA SER A 44 -0.27 5.59 14.05
C SER A 44 1.17 5.28 13.63
N SER A 45 2.05 6.28 13.64
CA SER A 45 3.46 6.13 13.29
C SER A 45 4.16 5.12 14.22
N TYR A 46 3.93 5.23 15.52
CA TYR A 46 4.44 4.26 16.49
C TYR A 46 3.89 2.84 16.27
N SER A 47 2.57 2.71 16.11
CA SER A 47 1.91 1.41 15.94
C SER A 47 2.36 0.70 14.67
N LEU A 48 2.50 1.44 13.56
CA LEU A 48 2.99 0.90 12.30
C LEU A 48 4.44 0.43 12.40
N LYS A 49 5.30 1.18 13.11
CA LYS A 49 6.68 0.75 13.37
C LYS A 49 6.73 -0.56 14.15
N VAL A 50 5.90 -0.71 15.20
CA VAL A 50 5.79 -1.96 15.99
C VAL A 50 5.28 -3.13 15.14
N LEU A 51 4.37 -2.86 14.20
CA LEU A 51 3.87 -3.85 13.24
C LEU A 51 4.87 -4.23 12.14
N GLY A 52 6.06 -3.61 12.12
CA GLY A 52 7.11 -3.89 11.15
C GLY A 52 6.88 -3.19 9.81
N LEU A 53 6.40 -1.94 9.83
CA LEU A 53 6.32 -1.12 8.63
C LEU A 53 7.72 -0.86 8.06
N GLU A 54 7.92 -1.27 6.82
CA GLU A 54 9.12 -1.08 6.02
C GLU A 54 8.93 0.09 5.05
N ASN A 55 10.03 0.76 4.67
CA ASN A 55 10.03 1.86 3.71
C ASN A 55 9.02 2.97 4.06
N GLN A 56 9.00 3.36 5.33
CA GLN A 56 8.06 4.38 5.82
C GLN A 56 8.32 5.74 5.15
N VAL A 57 7.27 6.32 4.57
CA VAL A 57 7.25 7.70 4.07
C VAL A 57 6.08 8.41 4.72
N GLU A 58 6.35 9.51 5.42
CA GLU A 58 5.33 10.32 6.08
C GLU A 58 5.28 11.70 5.44
N ASN A 59 4.08 12.12 5.03
CA ASN A 59 3.83 13.44 4.44
C ASN A 59 2.44 13.96 4.83
N GLU A 60 2.04 15.10 4.26
CA GLU A 60 0.74 15.74 4.53
C GLU A 60 -0.48 14.88 4.17
N HIS A 61 -0.32 13.86 3.32
CA HIS A 61 -1.39 12.96 2.90
C HIS A 61 -1.52 11.71 3.78
N GLY A 62 -0.48 11.31 4.50
CA GLY A 62 -0.52 10.17 5.41
C GLY A 62 0.85 9.51 5.64
N ILE A 63 0.81 8.34 6.29
CA ILE A 63 1.95 7.45 6.52
C ILE A 63 1.82 6.30 5.53
N TYR A 64 2.84 6.14 4.69
CA TYR A 64 2.94 5.13 3.65
C TYR A 64 4.05 4.15 3.99
N GLY A 65 3.94 2.92 3.52
CA GLY A 65 5.01 1.93 3.62
C GLY A 65 4.53 0.56 3.22
N ASN A 66 5.24 -0.47 3.67
CA ASN A 66 4.89 -1.87 3.41
C ASN A 66 4.91 -2.67 4.69
N VAL A 67 4.00 -3.63 4.83
CA VAL A 67 4.08 -4.67 5.86
C VAL A 67 4.12 -5.99 5.10
N ARG A 68 5.30 -6.64 5.10
CA ARG A 68 5.61 -7.77 4.22
C ARG A 68 5.39 -7.35 2.75
N SER A 69 4.64 -8.13 1.98
CA SER A 69 4.34 -7.85 0.58
C SER A 69 3.14 -6.90 0.36
N ASN A 70 2.56 -6.31 1.42
CA ASN A 70 1.39 -5.46 1.30
C ASN A 70 1.77 -3.98 1.41
N ARG A 71 1.25 -3.16 0.51
CA ARG A 71 1.34 -1.70 0.59
C ARG A 71 0.32 -1.17 1.59
N VAL A 72 0.73 -0.25 2.43
CA VAL A 72 -0.09 0.31 3.51
C VAL A 72 -0.11 1.82 3.40
N VAL A 73 -1.28 2.41 3.61
CA VAL A 73 -1.44 3.83 3.91
C VAL A 73 -2.34 4.01 5.13
N VAL A 74 -1.92 4.88 6.04
CA VAL A 74 -2.71 5.32 7.18
C VAL A 74 -2.79 6.84 7.18
N LYS A 75 -4.00 7.38 7.33
CA LYS A 75 -4.25 8.82 7.37
C LYS A 75 -5.15 9.16 8.55
N CYS A 76 -4.77 10.17 9.32
CA CYS A 76 -5.60 10.76 10.35
C CYS A 76 -6.20 12.09 9.83
N ILE A 77 -7.51 12.22 9.92
CA ILE A 77 -8.27 13.41 9.48
C ILE A 77 -8.83 14.10 10.71
N GLY A 78 -8.56 15.39 10.87
CA GLY A 78 -9.16 16.18 11.95
C GLY A 78 -10.66 16.40 11.72
N MET A 79 -11.48 16.19 12.74
CA MET A 79 -12.92 16.51 12.73
C MET A 79 -13.28 17.64 13.69
N SER A 80 -12.57 17.71 14.83
CA SER A 80 -12.63 18.78 15.82
C SER A 80 -11.33 18.75 16.66
N PRO A 81 -11.06 19.71 17.58
CA PRO A 81 -9.81 19.70 18.36
C PRO A 81 -9.50 18.36 19.05
N ASN A 82 -10.52 17.64 19.52
CA ASN A 82 -10.37 16.37 20.24
C ASN A 82 -11.00 15.17 19.52
N LYS A 83 -11.33 15.29 18.22
CA LYS A 83 -11.85 14.18 17.42
C LYS A 83 -11.16 14.09 16.07
N SER A 84 -10.87 12.87 15.66
CA SER A 84 -10.28 12.57 14.36
C SER A 84 -10.91 11.32 13.75
N LYS A 85 -10.70 11.14 12.46
CA LYS A 85 -11.07 9.94 11.72
C LYS A 85 -9.79 9.29 11.20
N LEU A 86 -9.59 8.03 11.58
CA LEU A 86 -8.55 7.17 11.03
C LEU A 86 -9.04 6.58 9.72
N MET A 87 -8.21 6.67 8.68
CA MET A 87 -8.34 5.92 7.44
C MET A 87 -7.17 4.96 7.32
N VAL A 88 -7.46 3.70 7.00
CA VAL A 88 -6.45 2.68 6.70
C VAL A 88 -6.78 2.10 5.34
N ALA A 89 -5.79 1.94 4.46
CA ALA A 89 -5.94 1.12 3.27
C ALA A 89 -4.72 0.22 3.09
N VAL A 90 -4.97 -1.02 2.72
CA VAL A 90 -3.95 -2.05 2.51
C VAL A 90 -4.18 -2.71 1.15
N ALA A 91 -3.13 -2.85 0.35
CA ALA A 91 -3.18 -3.46 -0.96
C ALA A 91 -2.14 -4.58 -1.13
N GLY A 92 -2.51 -5.68 -1.77
CA GLY A 92 -1.63 -6.83 -2.00
C GLY A 92 -2.31 -7.98 -2.76
N HIS A 93 -1.53 -8.92 -3.28
CA HIS A 93 -2.06 -10.02 -4.13
C HIS A 93 -2.75 -11.15 -3.34
N ASN A 94 -2.49 -11.27 -2.04
CA ASN A 94 -3.09 -12.29 -1.16
C ASN A 94 -4.15 -11.65 -0.27
N ARG A 95 -5.42 -12.05 -0.47
CA ARG A 95 -6.59 -11.51 0.26
C ARG A 95 -6.47 -11.64 1.77
N ASP A 96 -6.13 -12.82 2.26
CA ASP A 96 -6.06 -13.10 3.70
C ASP A 96 -4.94 -12.28 4.37
N SER A 97 -3.83 -12.07 3.65
CA SER A 97 -2.73 -11.21 4.07
C SER A 97 -3.16 -9.75 4.18
N VAL A 98 -3.88 -9.24 3.17
CA VAL A 98 -4.42 -7.87 3.15
C VAL A 98 -5.39 -7.63 4.30
N GLU A 99 -6.34 -8.56 4.48
CA GLU A 99 -7.33 -8.55 5.57
C GLU A 99 -6.65 -8.55 6.94
N LEU A 100 -5.68 -9.45 7.16
CA LEU A 100 -4.97 -9.60 8.41
C LEU A 100 -4.16 -8.33 8.76
N VAL A 101 -3.43 -7.77 7.79
CA VAL A 101 -2.65 -6.54 8.00
C VAL A 101 -3.58 -5.37 8.33
N ARG A 102 -4.66 -5.18 7.55
CA ARG A 102 -5.63 -4.12 7.81
C ARG A 102 -6.23 -4.23 9.22
N ASN A 103 -6.66 -5.42 9.65
CA ASN A 103 -7.24 -5.62 10.98
C ASN A 103 -6.25 -5.29 12.10
N LYS A 104 -5.01 -5.78 11.99
CA LYS A 104 -3.97 -5.48 12.98
C LYS A 104 -3.70 -3.98 13.13
N ILE A 105 -3.70 -3.22 12.03
CA ILE A 105 -3.52 -1.77 12.07
C ILE A 105 -4.69 -1.10 12.79
N ILE A 106 -5.93 -1.44 12.44
CA ILE A 106 -7.15 -0.87 13.04
C ILE A 106 -7.24 -1.16 14.54
N ASP A 107 -6.85 -2.36 14.96
CA ASP A 107 -6.91 -2.79 16.35
C ASP A 107 -5.82 -2.13 17.21
N SER A 108 -4.67 -1.81 16.60
CA SER A 108 -3.55 -1.15 17.28
C SER A 108 -3.78 0.35 17.50
N ILE A 109 -4.62 0.99 16.68
CA ILE A 109 -4.90 2.43 16.75
C ILE A 109 -6.32 2.66 17.31
N LYS A 110 -6.38 3.00 18.59
CA LYS A 110 -7.61 3.28 19.36
C LYS A 110 -7.57 4.69 19.90
#